data_AF-A0A515HJY4-F1
#
_entry.id   AF-A0A515HJY4-F1
#
_cell.length_a   1.000
_cell.length_b   1.000
_cell.length_c   1.000
_cell.angle_alpha   90.00
_cell.angle_beta   90.00
_cell.angle_gamma   90.00
#
_symmetry.space_group_name_H-M   'P 1'
#
loop_
_entity.id
_entity.type
_entity.pdbx_description
1 polymer ?
#
loop_
_entity_poly.entity_id
_entity_poly.type
_entity_poly.pdbx_seq_one_letter_code
_entity_poly.pdbx_strand_id
1 'polypeptide(L)'
;MDASELLWKQYQQNVDLYKFYMDLTIKFNVFFYAVTGAIISFALTEHNGNELIRYSLLLPLVMSLCFSGFFVYGGVLMRVLRQETFSIRDTLKLQAAPDVGVLSVLLYLFAFVYLLIAIGCGILLCKL
;
A
#
# COMPACT_ATOMS: atom_id res chain seq x y z
N MET A 1 35.01 17.13 -2.32
CA MET A 1 34.14 16.03 -1.86
C MET A 1 34.31 14.93 -2.90
N ASP A 2 34.78 13.77 -2.47
CA ASP A 2 35.16 12.68 -3.40
C ASP A 2 33.90 12.07 -4.03
N ALA A 3 33.89 11.86 -5.35
CA ALA A 3 32.69 11.43 -6.09
C ALA A 3 32.09 10.12 -5.55
N SER A 4 32.94 9.24 -4.99
CA SER A 4 32.54 7.98 -4.37
C SER A 4 31.75 8.17 -3.07
N GLU A 5 32.07 9.20 -2.28
CA GLU A 5 31.39 9.52 -1.02
C GLU A 5 29.95 10.02 -1.26
N LEU A 6 29.77 10.78 -2.34
CA LEU A 6 28.45 11.31 -2.76
C LEU A 6 27.52 10.17 -3.22
N LEU A 7 28.05 9.23 -3.98
CA LEU A 7 27.33 8.04 -4.43
C LEU A 7 26.93 7.13 -3.26
N TRP A 8 27.82 6.95 -2.27
CA TRP A 8 27.50 6.18 -1.06
C TRP A 8 26.38 6.82 -0.24
N LYS A 9 26.40 8.15 -0.08
CA LYS A 9 25.32 8.89 0.59
C LYS A 9 23.97 8.74 -0.13
N GLN A 10 23.96 8.86 -1.47
CA GLN A 10 22.74 8.65 -2.25
C GLN A 10 22.18 7.23 -2.09
N TYR A 11 23.07 6.22 -2.12
CA TYR A 11 22.66 4.84 -1.90
C TYR A 11 22.04 4.64 -0.51
N GLN A 12 22.69 5.13 0.54
CA GLN A 12 22.18 5.02 1.91
C GLN A 12 20.82 5.72 2.08
N GLN A 13 20.64 6.91 1.50
CA GLN A 13 19.36 7.62 1.50
C GLN A 13 18.26 6.81 0.79
N ASN A 14 18.54 6.20 -0.35
CA ASN A 14 17.57 5.36 -1.08
C ASN A 14 17.16 4.12 -0.26
N VAL A 15 18.10 3.49 0.44
CA VAL A 15 17.82 2.34 1.29
C VAL A 15 16.98 2.72 2.52
N ASP A 16 17.29 3.85 3.16
CA ASP A 16 16.51 4.34 4.29
C ASP A 16 15.10 4.76 3.87
N LEU A 17 14.96 5.41 2.72
CA LEU A 17 13.67 5.78 2.16
C LEU A 17 12.81 4.54 1.83
N TYR A 18 13.42 3.49 1.27
CA TYR A 18 12.77 2.20 1.03
C TYR A 18 12.22 1.57 2.32
N LYS A 19 13.05 1.51 3.37
CA LYS A 19 12.62 0.98 4.68
C LYS A 19 11.48 1.79 5.27
N PHE A 20 11.59 3.12 5.20
CA PHE A 20 10.55 4.03 5.68
C PHE A 20 9.21 3.79 4.96
N TYR A 21 9.22 3.68 3.62
CA TYR A 21 8.00 3.41 2.86
C TYR A 21 7.41 2.03 3.15
N MET A 22 8.24 0.99 3.36
CA MET A 22 7.75 -0.32 3.81
C MET A 22 7.06 -0.23 5.17
N ASP A 23 7.72 0.37 6.16
CA ASP A 23 7.17 0.50 7.52
C ASP A 23 5.86 1.29 7.52
N LEU A 24 5.82 2.42 6.81
CA LEU A 24 4.62 3.24 6.66
C LEU A 24 3.48 2.44 6.01
N THR A 25 3.78 1.70 4.95
CA THR A 25 2.81 0.87 4.23
C THR A 25 2.19 -0.19 5.14
N ILE A 26 3.01 -0.89 5.94
CA ILE A 26 2.53 -1.92 6.85
C ILE A 26 1.62 -1.31 7.93
N LYS A 27 2.07 -0.24 8.59
CA LYS A 27 1.30 0.44 9.63
C LYS A 27 -0.04 0.94 9.10
N PHE A 28 -0.04 1.51 7.91
CA PHE A 28 -1.25 2.00 7.25
C PHE A 28 -2.25 0.87 6.97
N ASN A 29 -1.78 -0.28 6.47
CA ASN A 29 -2.65 -1.43 6.22
C ASN A 29 -3.26 -1.99 7.51
N VAL A 30 -2.46 -2.12 8.58
CA VAL A 30 -2.96 -2.58 9.89
C VAL A 30 -4.05 -1.65 10.40
N PHE A 31 -3.82 -0.33 10.35
CA PHE A 31 -4.81 0.66 10.77
C PHE A 31 -6.09 0.56 9.94
N PHE A 32 -5.97 0.47 8.61
CA PHE A 32 -7.10 0.34 7.72
C PHE A 32 -7.94 -0.91 8.00
N TYR A 33 -7.30 -2.07 8.21
CA TYR A 33 -8.01 -3.31 8.50
C TYR A 33 -8.71 -3.28 9.86
N ALA A 34 -8.11 -2.63 10.87
CA ALA A 34 -8.74 -2.46 12.17
C ALA A 34 -10.02 -1.60 12.07
N VAL A 35 -9.95 -0.45 11.39
CA VAL A 35 -11.10 0.44 11.20
C VAL A 35 -12.18 -0.23 10.36
N THR A 36 -11.81 -0.84 9.23
CA THR A 36 -12.77 -1.50 8.34
C THR A 36 -13.43 -2.69 9.01
N GLY A 37 -12.67 -3.50 9.75
CA GLY A 37 -13.21 -4.62 10.53
C GLY A 37 -14.21 -4.17 11.58
N ALA A 38 -13.94 -3.05 12.27
CA ALA A 38 -14.86 -2.47 13.24
C ALA A 38 -16.17 -2.00 12.58
N ILE A 39 -16.08 -1.29 11.44
CA ILE A 39 -17.25 -0.80 10.70
C ILE A 39 -18.10 -1.97 10.18
N ILE A 40 -17.48 -2.98 9.56
CA ILE A 40 -18.21 -4.14 9.04
C ILE A 40 -18.89 -4.90 10.19
N SER A 41 -18.19 -5.13 11.30
CA SER A 41 -18.77 -5.82 12.46
C SER A 41 -19.95 -5.06 13.04
N PHE A 42 -19.85 -3.74 13.14
CA PHE A 42 -20.95 -2.87 13.57
C PHE A 42 -22.14 -2.95 12.61
N ALA A 43 -21.88 -2.83 11.31
CA ALA A 43 -22.93 -2.86 10.30
C ALA A 43 -23.69 -4.20 10.26
N LEU A 44 -23.00 -5.32 10.49
CA LEU A 44 -23.63 -6.64 10.56
C LEU A 44 -24.45 -6.85 11.83
N THR A 45 -24.06 -6.23 12.95
CA THR A 45 -24.72 -6.42 14.25
C THR A 45 -25.98 -5.56 14.38
N GLU A 46 -25.91 -4.31 13.94
CA GLU A 46 -26.98 -3.31 14.16
C GLU A 46 -27.99 -3.24 12.99
N HIS A 47 -27.83 -4.05 11.95
CA HIS A 47 -28.60 -4.05 10.69
C HIS A 47 -30.13 -4.10 10.83
N ASN A 48 -30.68 -4.60 11.95
CA ASN A 48 -32.10 -4.90 12.19
C ASN A 48 -33.05 -3.68 12.09
N GLY A 49 -33.25 -3.13 10.88
CA GLY A 49 -34.32 -2.20 10.53
C GLY A 49 -33.92 -0.75 10.28
N ASN A 50 -32.63 -0.40 10.30
CA ASN A 50 -32.18 0.97 10.03
C ASN A 50 -31.30 1.06 8.78
N GLU A 51 -31.89 1.53 7.67
CA GLU A 51 -31.21 1.73 6.38
C GLU A 51 -30.02 2.69 6.47
N LEU A 52 -29.97 3.57 7.47
CA LEU A 52 -28.83 4.48 7.68
C LEU A 52 -27.52 3.74 7.96
N ILE A 53 -27.57 2.54 8.55
CA ILE A 53 -26.38 1.75 8.90
C ILE A 53 -25.69 1.24 7.64
N ARG A 54 -26.44 1.00 6.55
CA ARG A 54 -25.88 0.57 5.26
C ARG A 54 -24.92 1.62 4.67
N TYR A 55 -25.13 2.90 4.95
CA TYR A 55 -24.23 3.97 4.49
C TYR A 55 -22.88 3.98 5.22
N SER A 56 -22.77 3.35 6.40
CA SER A 56 -21.49 3.22 7.10
C SER A 56 -20.47 2.39 6.30
N LEU A 57 -20.94 1.43 5.47
CA LEU A 57 -20.09 0.66 4.56
C LEU A 57 -19.59 1.44 3.34
N LEU A 58 -20.18 2.60 3.06
CA LEU A 58 -19.77 3.45 1.94
C LEU A 58 -18.38 4.04 2.18
N LEU A 59 -18.06 4.33 3.45
CA LEU A 59 -16.74 4.83 3.86
C LEU A 59 -15.60 3.83 3.57
N PRO A 60 -15.63 2.56 4.07
CA PRO A 60 -14.62 1.58 3.73
C PRO A 60 -14.62 1.21 2.24
N LEU A 61 -15.76 1.28 1.55
CA LEU A 61 -15.82 1.04 0.10
C LEU A 61 -15.05 2.11 -0.70
N VAL A 62 -15.32 3.39 -0.44
CA VAL A 62 -14.62 4.51 -1.09
C VAL A 62 -13.13 4.50 -0.72
N MET A 63 -12.81 4.30 0.56
CA MET A 63 -11.42 4.21 1.02
C MET A 63 -10.67 3.06 0.33
N SER A 64 -11.30 1.88 0.19
CA SER A 64 -10.68 0.74 -0.49
C SER A 64 -10.38 1.01 -1.96
N LEU A 65 -11.30 1.68 -2.67
CA LEU A 65 -11.08 2.08 -4.07
C LEU A 65 -9.96 3.11 -4.20
N CYS A 66 -9.97 4.14 -3.36
CA CYS A 66 -8.92 5.15 -3.31
C CYS A 66 -7.55 4.54 -3.01
N PHE A 67 -7.46 3.67 -2.00
CA PHE A 67 -6.21 3.03 -1.62
C PHE A 67 -5.75 2.02 -2.66
N SER A 68 -6.65 1.23 -3.27
CA SER A 68 -6.29 0.39 -4.40
C SER A 68 -5.63 1.20 -5.53
N GLY A 69 -6.22 2.34 -5.91
CA GLY A 69 -5.61 3.24 -6.90
C GLY A 69 -4.26 3.79 -6.46
N PHE A 70 -4.14 4.22 -5.21
CA PHE A 70 -2.91 4.73 -4.62
C PHE A 70 -1.80 3.66 -4.60
N PHE A 71 -2.12 2.42 -4.23
CA PHE A 71 -1.19 1.30 -4.20
C PHE A 71 -0.74 0.88 -5.61
N VAL A 72 -1.62 0.91 -6.60
CA VAL A 72 -1.25 0.67 -8.01
C VAL A 72 -0.32 1.78 -8.51
N TYR A 73 -0.64 3.05 -8.22
CA TYR A 73 0.22 4.17 -8.59
C TYR A 73 1.59 4.09 -7.92
N GLY A 74 1.63 3.79 -6.61
CA GLY A 74 2.86 3.56 -5.86
C GLY A 74 3.69 2.40 -6.43
N GLY A 75 3.04 1.31 -6.86
CA GLY A 75 3.72 0.18 -7.51
C GLY A 75 4.35 0.55 -8.85
N VAL A 76 3.70 1.41 -9.65
CA VAL A 76 4.26 1.92 -10.92
C VAL A 76 5.43 2.86 -10.65
N LEU A 77 5.29 3.80 -9.71
CA LEU A 77 6.36 4.73 -9.33
C LEU A 77 7.59 3.98 -8.77
N MET A 78 7.35 2.92 -8.00
CA MET A 78 8.42 2.07 -7.46
C MET A 78 9.18 1.31 -8.57
N ARG A 79 8.52 0.96 -9.69
CA ARG A 79 9.21 0.39 -10.85
C ARG A 79 10.17 1.40 -11.50
N VAL A 80 9.81 2.68 -11.54
CA VAL A 80 10.70 3.76 -12.02
C VAL A 80 11.89 3.93 -11.07
N LEU A 81 11.64 4.00 -9.76
CA LEU A 81 12.72 4.07 -8.75
C LEU A 81 13.66 2.85 -8.82
N ARG A 82 13.11 1.66 -9.07
CA ARG A 82 13.90 0.44 -9.27
C ARG A 82 14.81 0.55 -10.48
N GLN A 83 14.35 1.11 -11.60
CA GLN A 83 15.19 1.32 -12.78
C GLN A 83 16.33 2.31 -12.51
N GLU A 84 16.07 3.41 -11.80
CA GLU A 84 17.12 4.36 -11.42
C GLU A 84 18.14 3.74 -10.45
N THR A 85 17.66 2.98 -9.46
CA THR A 85 18.53 2.30 -8.49
C THR A 85 19.40 1.23 -9.16
N PHE A 86 18.86 0.49 -10.14
CA PHE A 86 19.63 -0.48 -10.92
C PHE A 86 20.64 0.18 -11.86
N SER A 87 20.32 1.34 -12.44
CA SER A 87 21.25 2.12 -13.28
C SER A 87 22.43 2.66 -12.46
N ILE A 88 22.17 3.15 -11.24
CA ILE A 88 23.21 3.57 -10.28
C ILE A 88 24.05 2.37 -9.82
N ARG A 89 23.42 1.21 -9.58
CA ARG A 89 24.12 -0.03 -9.21
C ARG A 89 25.09 -0.49 -10.29
N ASP A 90 24.65 -0.54 -11.55
CA ASP A 90 25.51 -0.93 -12.67
C ASP A 90 26.68 0.04 -12.85
N THR A 91 26.44 1.33 -12.59
CA THR A 91 27.48 2.35 -12.60
C THR A 91 28.49 2.17 -11.44
N LEU A 92 28.04 1.72 -10.26
CA LEU A 92 28.90 1.48 -9.08
C LEU A 92 29.51 0.07 -8.96
N LYS A 93 29.14 -0.90 -9.82
CA LYS A 93 29.56 -2.31 -9.72
C LYS A 93 29.31 -2.94 -8.33
N LEU A 94 28.24 -2.55 -7.64
CA LEU A 94 27.91 -3.10 -6.32
C LEU A 94 27.30 -4.51 -6.44
N GLN A 95 27.96 -5.50 -5.83
CA GLN A 95 27.58 -6.92 -5.88
C GLN A 95 26.23 -7.22 -5.20
N ALA A 96 25.80 -6.44 -4.20
CA ALA A 96 24.55 -6.66 -3.48
C ALA A 96 23.73 -5.38 -3.39
N ALA A 97 22.54 -5.39 -3.98
CA ALA A 97 21.52 -4.36 -3.80
C ALA A 97 20.31 -5.01 -3.10
N PRO A 98 19.66 -4.35 -2.13
CA PRO A 98 18.43 -4.84 -1.54
C PRO A 98 17.39 -5.02 -2.64
N ASP A 99 16.69 -6.16 -2.60
CA ASP A 99 15.71 -6.49 -3.62
C ASP A 99 14.46 -5.61 -3.47
N VAL A 100 14.54 -4.42 -4.07
CA VAL A 100 13.46 -3.43 -4.18
C VAL A 100 12.22 -3.98 -4.89
N GLY A 101 12.28 -5.20 -5.43
CA GLY A 101 11.12 -5.93 -5.95
C GLY A 101 10.10 -6.30 -4.87
N VAL A 102 10.53 -6.51 -3.62
CA VAL A 102 9.63 -6.97 -2.54
C VAL A 102 8.55 -5.94 -2.23
N LEU A 103 8.89 -4.66 -2.12
CA LEU A 103 7.91 -3.60 -1.90
C LEU A 103 6.89 -3.53 -3.05
N SER A 104 7.32 -3.65 -4.30
CA SER A 104 6.40 -3.65 -5.45
C SER A 104 5.40 -4.81 -5.38
N VAL A 105 5.86 -6.03 -5.07
CA VAL A 105 5.00 -7.20 -4.91
C VAL A 105 4.02 -6.99 -3.75
N LEU A 106 4.49 -6.44 -2.62
CA LEU A 106 3.69 -6.15 -1.45
C LEU A 106 2.57 -5.13 -1.76
N LEU A 107 2.88 -4.04 -2.48
CA LEU A 107 1.89 -3.05 -2.91
C LEU A 107 0.81 -3.66 -3.79
N TYR A 108 1.17 -4.51 -4.77
CA TYR A 108 0.19 -5.19 -5.61
C TYR A 108 -0.67 -6.19 -4.83
N LEU A 109 -0.07 -6.90 -3.88
CA LEU A 109 -0.81 -7.81 -2.99
C LEU A 109 -1.83 -7.04 -2.15
N PHE A 110 -1.42 -5.92 -1.56
CA PHE A 110 -2.36 -5.07 -0.81
C PHE A 110 -3.43 -4.49 -1.71
N ALA A 111 -3.10 -3.97 -2.90
CA ALA A 111 -4.11 -3.49 -3.86
C ALA A 111 -5.15 -4.56 -4.19
N PHE A 112 -4.73 -5.82 -4.38
CA PHE A 112 -5.64 -6.93 -4.59
C PHE A 112 -6.56 -7.18 -3.38
N VAL A 113 -6.02 -7.15 -2.15
CA VAL A 113 -6.82 -7.28 -0.93
C VAL A 113 -7.82 -6.13 -0.79
N TYR A 114 -7.43 -4.89 -1.09
CA TYR A 114 -8.35 -3.74 -1.08
C TYR A 114 -9.48 -3.90 -2.09
N LEU A 115 -9.22 -4.45 -3.28
CA LEU A 115 -10.28 -4.76 -4.24
C LEU A 115 -11.25 -5.81 -3.71
N LEU A 116 -10.76 -6.87 -3.05
CA LEU A 116 -11.64 -7.87 -2.43
C LEU A 116 -12.52 -7.25 -1.34
N ILE A 117 -11.97 -6.35 -0.53
CA ILE A 117 -12.73 -5.62 0.50
C ILE A 117 -13.77 -4.71 -0.15
N ALA A 118 -13.43 -3.98 -1.21
CA ALA A 118 -14.36 -3.14 -1.94
C ALA A 118 -15.54 -3.95 -2.51
N ILE A 119 -15.26 -5.12 -3.10
CA ILE A 119 -16.29 -6.03 -3.61
C ILE A 119 -17.15 -6.57 -2.47
N GLY A 120 -16.53 -7.00 -1.36
CA GLY A 120 -17.24 -7.50 -0.18
C GLY A 120 -18.18 -6.45 0.42
N CYS A 121 -17.70 -5.22 0.61
CA CYS A 121 -18.51 -4.09 1.04
C CYS A 121 -19.63 -3.78 0.05
N GLY A 122 -19.37 -3.87 -1.27
CA GLY A 122 -20.40 -3.65 -2.29
C GLY A 122 -21.51 -4.69 -2.26
N ILE A 123 -21.16 -5.98 -2.08
CA ILE A 123 -22.14 -7.07 -1.93
C ILE A 123 -22.95 -6.90 -0.65
N LEU A 124 -22.29 -6.60 0.47
CA LEU A 124 -22.97 -6.34 1.75
C LEU A 124 -23.90 -5.14 1.63
N LEU A 125 -23.44 -4.07 0.96
CA LEU A 125 -24.27 -2.92 0.69
C LEU A 125 -25.48 -3.33 -0.16
N CYS A 126 -25.39 -4.19 -1.17
CA CYS A 126 -26.57 -4.64 -1.92
C CYS A 126 -27.50 -5.59 -1.15
N LYS A 127 -27.00 -6.30 -0.13
CA LYS A 127 -27.76 -7.30 0.63
C LYS A 127 -28.42 -6.78 1.91
N LEU A 128 -27.83 -5.76 2.56
CA LEU A 128 -28.45 -5.01 3.67
C LEU A 128 -29.49 -4.02 3.14
#